data_AF-A0A7C6SJV8-F1
#
_entry.id   AF-A0A7C6SJV8-F1
#
_cell.length_a   1.000
_cell.length_b   1.000
_cell.length_c   1.000
_cell.angle_alpha   90.00
_cell.angle_beta   90.00
_cell.angle_gamma   90.00
#
_symmetry.space_group_name_H-M   'P 1'
#
loop_
_entity.id
_entity.type
_entity.pdbx_description
1 polymer ?
#
loop_
_entity_poly.entity_id
_entity_poly.type
_entity_poly.pdbx_seq_one_letter_code
_entity_poly.pdbx_strand_id
1 'polypeptide(L)' 'MKVKVLKKFIDLKENVTRTQGEAFETTKERCKQLNDTSHGVLVEIIKEKEVAKDE' A
#
# COMPACT_ATOMS: atom_id res chain seq x y z
N MET A 1 -3.67 7.60 -7.78
CA MET A 1 -2.85 6.46 -8.28
C MET A 1 -3.20 5.24 -7.45
N LYS A 2 -3.24 4.06 -8.06
CA LYS A 2 -3.59 2.85 -7.33
C LYS A 2 -2.35 2.23 -6.69
N VAL A 3 -2.45 1.89 -5.41
CA VAL A 3 -1.41 1.18 -4.67
C VAL A 3 -1.99 -0.09 -4.09
N LYS A 4 -1.15 -1.13 -3.95
CA LYS A 4 -1.47 -2.39 -3.29
C LYS A 4 -0.77 -2.44 -1.95
N VAL A 5 -1.48 -2.84 -0.93
CA VAL A 5 -0.94 -3.06 0.40
C VAL A 5 -0.13 -4.35 0.40
N LEU A 6 1.14 -4.26 0.75
CA LEU A 6 2.05 -5.42 0.84
C LEU A 6 1.99 -6.07 2.22
N LYS A 7 1.69 -5.31 3.27
CA LYS A 7 1.60 -5.79 4.66
C LYS A 7 0.43 -5.12 5.36
N LYS A 8 -0.24 -5.83 6.27
CA LYS A 8 -1.29 -5.22 7.09
C LYS A 8 -0.70 -4.08 7.92
N PHE A 9 -1.32 -2.89 7.86
CA PHE A 9 -0.94 -1.75 8.69
C PHE A 9 -2.17 -0.94 9.07
N ILE A 10 -2.05 -0.16 10.15
CA ILE A 10 -3.09 0.77 10.57
C ILE A 10 -2.71 2.13 10.00
N ASP A 11 -3.55 2.65 9.11
CA ASP A 11 -3.42 4.03 8.65
C ASP A 11 -3.92 4.95 9.75
N LEU A 12 -3.00 5.56 10.50
CA LEU A 12 -3.34 6.48 11.59
C LEU A 12 -4.00 7.78 11.10
N LYS A 13 -3.80 8.14 9.83
CA LYS A 13 -4.34 9.38 9.25
C LYS A 13 -5.79 9.22 8.83
N GLU A 14 -6.12 8.08 8.26
CA GLU A 14 -7.49 7.74 7.86
C GLU A 14 -8.24 6.91 8.91
N ASN A 15 -7.55 6.49 9.97
CA ASN A 15 -8.06 5.63 11.04
C ASN A 15 -8.64 4.30 10.52
N VAL A 16 -8.06 3.77 9.44
CA VAL A 16 -8.49 2.52 8.81
C VAL A 16 -7.40 1.46 8.91
N THR A 17 -7.82 0.21 9.06
CA THR A 17 -6.90 -0.93 8.97
C THR A 17 -6.82 -1.38 7.52
N ARG A 18 -5.65 -1.21 6.90
CA ARG A 18 -5.38 -1.66 5.53
C ARG A 18 -4.87 -3.09 5.57
N THR A 19 -5.50 -3.98 4.82
CA THR A 19 -5.17 -5.41 4.81
C THR A 19 -4.22 -5.77 3.69
N GLN A 20 -3.36 -6.78 3.89
CA GLN A 20 -2.44 -7.24 2.84
C GLN A 20 -3.21 -7.69 1.60
N GLY A 21 -2.80 -7.22 0.42
CA GLY A 21 -3.44 -7.48 -0.86
C GLY A 21 -4.51 -6.45 -1.25
N GLU A 22 -4.97 -5.62 -0.31
CA GLU A 22 -5.95 -4.56 -0.57
C GLU A 22 -5.37 -3.52 -1.53
N ALA A 23 -6.15 -3.12 -2.53
CA ALA A 23 -5.79 -2.06 -3.46
C ALA A 23 -6.61 -0.82 -3.19
N PHE A 24 -5.96 0.32 -3.00
CA PHE A 24 -6.63 1.60 -2.76
C PHE A 24 -6.00 2.73 -3.58
N GLU A 25 -6.75 3.81 -3.73
CA GLU A 25 -6.26 4.98 -4.45
C GLU A 25 -5.61 5.98 -3.49
N THR A 26 -4.43 6.48 -3.87
CA THR A 26 -3.69 7.47 -3.09
C THR A 26 -2.81 8.36 -3.96
N THR A 27 -2.21 9.38 -3.35
CA THR A 27 -1.28 10.33 -3.99
C THR A 27 0.19 9.92 -3.80
N LYS A 28 1.10 10.49 -4.61
CA LYS A 28 2.54 10.09 -4.59
C LYS A 28 3.16 10.39 -3.25
N GLU A 29 2.79 11.53 -2.68
CA GLU A 29 3.22 11.97 -1.37
C GLU A 29 2.73 11.03 -0.27
N ARG A 30 1.47 10.58 -0.35
CA ARG A 30 0.94 9.65 0.65
C ARG A 30 1.58 8.28 0.56
N CYS A 31 1.78 7.76 -0.65
CA CYS A 31 2.53 6.52 -0.87
C CYS A 31 3.95 6.59 -0.28
N LYS A 32 4.66 7.71 -0.50
CA LYS A 32 5.97 7.94 0.14
C LYS A 32 5.87 7.93 1.67
N GLN A 33 4.93 8.67 2.27
CA GLN A 33 4.75 8.68 3.72
C GLN A 33 4.45 7.29 4.30
N LEU A 34 3.67 6.47 3.59
CA LEU A 34 3.36 5.11 4.01
C LEU A 34 4.59 4.18 3.94
N ASN A 35 5.50 4.43 3.00
CA ASN A 35 6.73 3.65 2.85
C ASN A 35 7.91 4.22 3.64
N ASP A 36 7.83 5.47 4.09
CA ASP A 36 8.81 6.17 4.92
C ASP A 36 8.61 5.78 6.40
N THR A 37 8.69 4.48 6.67
CA THR A 37 8.57 3.93 8.01
C THR A 37 9.68 2.92 8.27
N SER A 38 10.05 2.72 9.53
CA SER A 38 11.05 1.72 9.92
C SER A 38 10.63 0.28 9.58
N HIS A 39 9.38 0.06 9.16
CA HIS A 39 8.84 -1.24 8.75
C HIS A 39 9.09 -1.57 7.28
N GLY A 40 9.70 -0.65 6.53
CA GLY A 40 9.98 -0.76 5.10
C GLY A 40 8.77 -0.42 4.23
N VAL A 41 8.72 -1.01 3.04
CA VAL A 41 7.66 -0.77 2.06
C VAL A 41 6.35 -1.43 2.52
N LEU A 42 5.33 -0.60 2.80
CA LEU A 42 3.99 -1.03 3.20
C LEU A 42 3.02 -1.10 2.01
N VAL A 43 3.23 -0.23 1.01
CA VAL A 43 2.39 -0.12 -0.19
C VAL A 43 3.24 -0.04 -1.45
N GLU A 44 2.76 -0.66 -2.52
CA GLU A 44 3.41 -0.66 -3.82
C GLU A 44 2.50 -0.06 -4.89
N ILE A 45 3.06 0.71 -5.82
CA ILE A 45 2.28 1.28 -6.93
C ILE A 45 1.89 0.16 -7.88
N ILE A 46 0.58 -0.04 -8.06
CA ILE A 46 0.05 -0.96 -9.06
C ILE A 46 0.18 -0.27 -10.41
N LYS A 47 1.31 -0.48 -11.09
CA LYS A 47 1.31 -0.43 -12.56
C LYS A 47 0.59 -1.69 -13.01
N GLU A 48 -0.33 -1.60 -13.97
CA GLU A 48 -1.22 -2.67 -14.47
C GLU A 48 -0.55 -4.00 -14.90
N LYS A 49 0.75 -4.24 -14.64
CA LYS A 49 1.45 -5.42 -15.14
C LYS A 49 1.59 -6.60 -14.21
N GLU A 50 1.45 -6.51 -12.89
CA GLU A 50 1.62 -7.70 -12.06
C GLU A 50 0.61 -7.77 -10.92
N VAL A 51 -0.59 -8.25 -11.27
CA VAL A 51 -1.31 -9.16 -10.37
C VAL A 51 -0.62 -10.51 -10.49
N ALA A 52 0.60 -10.62 -9.96
CA ALA A 52 1.32 -11.88 -9.84
C ALA A 52 1.53 -12.16 -8.36
N LYS A 53 0.65 -12.97 -7.79
CA LYS A 53 1.04 -14.17 -7.03
C LYS A 53 -0.22 -15.02 -6.79
N ASP A 54 -0.42 -16.13 -7.50
CA ASP A 54 0.25 -17.46 -7.45
C ASP A 54 -0.44 -18.36 -6.42
N GLU A 55 -1.10 -19.39 -6.98
CA GLU A 55 -1.51 -20.71 -6.46
C GLU A 55 -2.31 -20.85 -5.14
#